data_AF-V6K1S1-F1
#
_entry.id   AF-V6K1S1-F1
#
_cell.length_a   1.000
_cell.length_b   1.000
_cell.length_c   1.000
_cell.angle_alpha   90.00
_cell.angle_beta   90.00
_cell.angle_gamma   90.00
#
_symmetry.space_group_name_H-M   'P 1'
#
loop_
_entity.id
_entity.type
_entity.pdbx_description
1 polymer ?
#
loop_
_entity_poly.entity_id
_entity_poly.type
_entity_poly.pdbx_seq_one_letter_code
_entity_poly.pdbx_strand_id
1 'polypeptide(L)'
;MNRLRVTSGPVHALAALWLTTRGLMLWLLLHDSPALLGGGSVAGEVSRLYASWYGILVHGSFPTHDTLWQYPPGAGAVLLTPGLLPWLTYFQAFVMLTLATDALVTAALVRSGRRPGRSLLGAALWTAGLPLLLHIPLARYDVQVTALAVLSLLALGRSPRAGGVLAALGALVKVWPALVLLGTPRGGRRAGRGGGRPAPGSPRSPSSPCRSSIRCPFCGSRADAGCRSSRSAVRR
;
A
#
# COMPACT_ATOMS: atom_id res chain seq x y z
N MET A 1 -6.71 -26.84 10.41
CA MET A 1 -6.64 -25.47 9.84
C MET A 1 -5.41 -24.77 10.38
N ASN A 2 -4.27 -24.89 9.71
CA ASN A 2 -3.03 -24.22 10.11
C ASN A 2 -3.18 -22.72 9.88
N ARG A 3 -3.29 -21.94 10.96
CA ARG A 3 -3.01 -20.51 10.91
C ARG A 3 -1.53 -20.37 10.57
N LEU A 4 -1.21 -20.05 9.32
CA LEU A 4 0.12 -19.61 8.93
C LEU A 4 0.49 -18.45 9.87
N ARG A 5 1.43 -18.73 10.78
CA ARG A 5 1.95 -17.78 11.74
C ARG A 5 2.60 -16.67 10.90
N VAL A 6 1.91 -15.54 10.76
CA VAL A 6 2.48 -14.35 10.13
C VAL A 6 3.73 -14.04 10.93
N THR A 7 4.91 -14.31 10.37
CA THR A 7 6.18 -14.04 11.03
C THR A 7 6.22 -12.54 11.25
N SER A 8 6.20 -12.10 12.51
CA SER A 8 6.24 -10.67 12.81
C SER A 8 7.63 -10.08 12.53
N GLY A 9 8.67 -10.91 12.33
CA GLY A 9 10.07 -10.50 12.14
C GLY A 9 10.27 -9.38 11.11
N PRO A 10 9.80 -9.53 9.85
CA PRO A 10 9.95 -8.49 8.83
C PRO A 10 9.28 -7.16 9.20
N VAL A 11 8.17 -7.18 9.94
CA VAL A 11 7.49 -5.96 10.39
C VAL A 11 8.29 -5.25 11.48
N HIS A 12 8.90 -6.00 12.41
CA HIS A 12 9.78 -5.42 13.43
C HIS A 12 11.05 -4.84 12.80
N ALA A 13 11.65 -5.54 11.83
CA ALA A 13 12.79 -5.04 11.07
C ALA A 13 12.45 -3.73 10.33
N LEU A 14 11.27 -3.66 9.70
CA LEU A 14 10.80 -2.43 9.07
C LEU A 14 10.53 -1.30 10.06
N ALA A 15 9.97 -1.61 11.23
CA ALA A 15 9.74 -0.62 12.29
C ALA A 15 11.07 -0.06 12.82
N ALA A 16 12.06 -0.94 13.06
CA ALA A 16 13.40 -0.54 13.46
C ALA A 16 14.05 0.34 12.38
N LEU A 17 14.03 -0.10 11.11
CA LEU A 17 14.55 0.69 9.99
C LEU A 17 13.86 2.06 9.87
N TRP A 18 12.54 2.11 10.07
CA TRP A 18 11.78 3.36 10.07
C TRP A 18 12.26 4.29 11.18
N LEU A 19 12.36 3.81 12.42
CA LEU A 19 12.85 4.60 13.54
C LEU A 19 14.28 5.12 13.29
N THR A 20 15.18 4.26 12.81
CA THR A 20 16.57 4.63 12.52
C THR A 20 16.65 5.69 11.41
N THR A 21 15.94 5.49 10.31
CA THR A 21 15.97 6.42 9.17
C THR A 21 15.34 7.77 9.52
N ARG A 22 14.23 7.79 10.27
CA ARG A 22 13.57 9.04 10.67
C ARG A 22 14.36 9.77 11.75
N GLY A 23 15.00 9.03 12.66
CA GLY A 23 15.96 9.58 13.60
C GLY A 23 17.13 10.26 12.90
N LEU A 24 17.70 9.62 11.88
CA LEU A 24 18.76 10.22 11.05
C LEU A 24 18.29 11.47 10.31
N MET A 25 17.11 11.42 9.67
CA MET A 25 16.55 12.59 8.95
C MET A 25 16.28 13.76 9.90
N LEU A 26 15.76 13.49 11.10
CA LEU A 26 15.58 14.49 12.15
C LEU A 26 16.91 15.07 12.61
N TRP A 27 17.91 14.21 12.83
CA TRP A 27 19.25 14.65 13.18
C TRP A 27 19.83 15.58 12.11
N LEU A 28 19.71 15.22 10.83
CA LEU A 28 20.12 16.06 9.70
C LEU A 28 19.37 17.40 9.67
N LEU A 29 18.04 17.38 9.90
CA LEU A 29 17.23 18.60 9.92
C LEU A 29 17.66 19.58 11.02
N LEU A 30 18.02 19.05 12.20
CA LEU A 30 18.52 19.85 13.32
C LEU A 30 19.95 20.35 13.10
N HIS A 31 20.73 19.69 12.23
CA HIS A 31 22.12 20.02 11.92
C HIS A 31 22.27 20.53 10.47
N ASP A 32 21.26 21.23 9.93
CA ASP A 32 21.21 21.73 8.56
C ASP A 32 22.19 22.90 8.26
N SER A 33 22.96 23.35 9.25
CA SER A 33 23.89 24.47 9.14
C SER A 33 24.98 24.35 8.06
N PRO A 34 25.53 23.17 7.74
CA PRO A 34 26.51 23.02 6.66
C PRO A 34 25.93 23.37 5.29
N ALA A 35 26.74 24.01 4.43
CA ALA A 35 26.32 24.40 3.07
C ALA A 35 25.86 23.20 2.21
N LEU A 36 26.45 22.01 2.42
CA LEU A 36 26.06 20.77 1.74
C LEU A 36 24.65 20.27 2.11
N LEU A 37 24.14 20.67 3.27
CA LEU A 37 22.80 20.29 3.75
C LEU A 37 21.74 21.34 3.42
N GLY A 38 22.15 22.57 3.11
CA GLY A 38 21.24 23.67 2.78
C GLY A 38 21.54 24.96 3.53
N GLY A 39 22.55 24.98 4.40
CA GLY A 39 22.96 26.20 5.12
C GLY A 39 21.87 26.74 6.06
N GLY A 40 21.01 25.88 6.58
CA GLY A 40 19.85 26.24 7.40
C GLY A 40 18.64 26.77 6.62
N SER A 41 18.71 26.82 5.28
CA SER A 41 17.62 27.34 4.45
C SER A 41 16.39 26.44 4.46
N VAL A 42 16.57 25.12 4.59
CA VAL A 42 15.49 24.12 4.55
C VAL A 42 14.62 24.23 5.80
N ALA A 43 15.24 24.27 6.98
CA ALA A 43 14.53 24.56 8.22
C ALA A 43 13.97 26.00 8.26
N GLY A 44 14.70 26.94 7.66
CA GLY A 44 14.33 28.34 7.55
C GLY A 44 13.09 28.61 6.69
N GLU A 45 12.85 27.82 5.64
CA GLU A 45 11.67 27.92 4.77
C GLU A 45 10.38 27.71 5.58
N VAL A 46 10.29 26.59 6.31
CA VAL A 46 9.11 26.30 7.14
C VAL A 46 8.95 27.34 8.25
N SER A 47 10.05 27.70 8.91
CA SER A 47 10.03 28.59 10.06
C SER A 47 9.66 30.03 9.71
N ARG A 48 9.93 30.48 8.48
CA ARG A 48 9.67 31.87 8.04
C ARG A 48 8.55 31.96 7.02
N LEU A 49 8.65 31.23 5.91
CA LEU A 49 7.70 31.33 4.80
C LEU A 49 6.37 30.66 5.12
N TYR A 50 6.39 29.42 5.63
CA TYR A 50 5.14 28.73 5.93
C TYR A 50 4.45 29.34 7.15
N ALA A 51 5.24 29.78 8.15
CA ALA A 51 4.72 30.50 9.30
C ALA A 51 4.11 31.86 8.92
N SER A 52 4.70 32.61 7.98
CA SER A 52 4.12 33.87 7.50
C SER A 52 2.81 33.63 6.75
N TRP A 53 2.75 32.62 5.87
CA TRP A 53 1.53 32.23 5.19
C TRP A 53 0.44 31.78 6.17
N TYR A 54 0.80 31.00 7.19
CA TYR A 54 -0.13 30.60 8.25
C TYR A 54 -0.79 31.82 8.93
N GLY A 55 -0.01 32.86 9.23
CA GLY A 55 -0.51 34.10 9.81
C GLY A 55 -1.53 34.84 8.93
N ILE A 56 -1.48 34.67 7.61
CA ILE A 56 -2.46 35.22 6.68
C ILE A 56 -3.69 34.30 6.59
N LEU A 57 -3.45 32.99 6.40
CA LEU A 57 -4.47 31.97 6.25
C LEU A 57 -5.43 31.88 7.44
N VAL A 58 -4.94 32.09 8.66
CA VAL A 58 -5.77 32.02 9.88
C VAL A 58 -6.86 33.11 9.89
N HIS A 59 -6.67 34.20 9.14
CA HIS A 59 -7.65 35.26 8.98
C HIS A 59 -8.61 35.02 7.80
N GLY A 60 -8.54 33.85 7.14
CA GLY A 60 -9.43 33.46 6.06
C GLY A 60 -9.07 34.05 4.69
N SER A 61 -7.89 34.67 4.56
CA SER A 61 -7.37 35.19 3.29
C SER A 61 -6.18 34.37 2.79
N PHE A 62 -5.90 34.46 1.50
CA PHE A 62 -4.73 33.83 0.88
C PHE A 62 -3.66 34.89 0.62
N PRO A 63 -2.35 34.53 0.65
CA PRO A 63 -1.26 35.46 0.37
C PRO A 63 -1.15 35.76 -1.14
N THR A 64 -2.18 36.38 -1.71
CA THR A 64 -2.32 36.63 -3.16
C THR A 64 -1.29 37.59 -3.74
N HIS A 65 -0.63 38.37 -2.89
CA HIS A 65 0.43 39.30 -3.29
C HIS A 65 1.84 38.70 -3.17
N ASP A 66 1.97 37.48 -2.64
CA ASP A 66 3.24 36.78 -2.54
C ASP A 66 3.47 35.90 -3.79
N THR A 67 4.50 36.21 -4.56
CA THR A 67 4.87 35.46 -5.78
C THR A 67 5.28 34.01 -5.50
N LEU A 68 5.64 33.70 -4.25
CA LEU A 68 5.99 32.34 -3.83
C LEU A 68 4.74 31.48 -3.57
N TRP A 69 3.56 32.08 -3.41
CA TRP A 69 2.31 31.34 -3.27
C TRP A 69 1.80 30.86 -4.64
N GLN A 70 2.09 29.61 -4.98
CA GLN A 70 1.73 28.99 -6.26
C GLN A 70 0.89 27.72 -6.09
N TYR A 71 0.15 27.64 -4.99
CA TYR A 71 -0.54 26.43 -4.58
C TYR A 71 -2.06 26.57 -4.66
N PRO A 72 -2.80 25.49 -4.98
CA PRO A 72 -4.25 25.53 -4.93
C PRO A 72 -4.76 25.69 -3.49
N PRO A 73 -6.03 26.08 -3.28
CA PRO A 73 -6.56 26.45 -1.96
C PRO A 73 -6.43 25.37 -0.87
N GLY A 74 -6.43 24.09 -1.24
CA GLY A 74 -6.28 22.98 -0.30
C GLY A 74 -4.91 22.94 0.38
N ALA A 75 -3.87 23.56 -0.20
CA ALA A 75 -2.58 23.72 0.47
C ALA A 75 -2.71 24.56 1.74
N GLY A 76 -3.61 25.54 1.75
CA GLY A 76 -3.92 26.35 2.92
C GLY A 76 -4.40 25.49 4.09
N ALA A 77 -5.26 24.49 3.83
CA ALA A 77 -5.72 23.58 4.88
C ALA A 77 -4.58 22.80 5.53
N VAL A 78 -3.59 22.34 4.73
CA VAL A 78 -2.39 21.66 5.25
C VAL A 78 -1.53 22.61 6.09
N LEU A 79 -1.30 23.84 5.60
CA LEU A 79 -0.50 24.84 6.31
C LEU A 79 -1.19 25.38 7.57
N LEU A 80 -2.50 25.23 7.71
CA LEU A 80 -3.25 25.55 8.93
C LEU A 80 -3.14 24.45 10.00
N THR A 81 -2.85 23.20 9.63
CA THR A 81 -2.83 22.07 10.58
C THR A 81 -1.85 22.23 11.76
N PRO A 82 -0.68 22.90 11.66
CA PRO A 82 0.17 23.17 12.81
C PRO A 82 -0.54 23.93 13.93
N GLY A 83 -1.56 24.73 13.61
CA GLY A 83 -2.40 25.42 14.61
C GLY A 83 -3.19 24.49 15.52
N LEU A 84 -3.29 23.20 15.21
CA LEU A 84 -3.91 22.17 16.07
C LEU A 84 -3.01 21.78 17.26
N LEU A 85 -1.74 22.19 17.25
CA LEU A 85 -0.72 21.87 18.26
C LEU A 85 -0.15 23.17 18.89
N PRO A 86 -0.98 24.00 19.56
CA PRO A 86 -0.58 25.35 19.99
C PRO A 86 0.51 25.38 21.06
N TRP A 87 0.83 24.24 21.68
CA TRP A 87 1.91 24.10 22.66
C TRP A 87 3.30 23.90 22.00
N LEU A 88 3.37 23.82 20.68
CA LEU A 88 4.61 23.68 19.91
C LEU A 88 4.85 24.94 19.06
N THR A 89 6.12 25.20 18.70
CA THR A 89 6.39 26.19 17.66
C THR A 89 5.83 25.71 16.32
N TYR A 90 5.52 26.63 15.39
CA TYR A 90 4.99 26.26 14.07
C TYR A 90 5.87 25.22 13.37
N PHE A 91 7.19 25.39 13.44
CA PHE A 91 8.16 24.45 12.90
C PHE A 91 8.06 23.06 13.54
N GLN A 92 8.05 22.98 14.88
CA GLN A 92 7.93 21.72 15.61
C GLN A 92 6.60 21.01 15.32
N ALA A 93 5.50 21.76 15.33
CA ALA A 93 4.17 21.25 15.00
C ALA A 93 4.12 20.71 13.57
N PHE A 94 4.68 21.44 12.61
CA PHE A 94 4.76 21.01 11.21
C PHE A 94 5.55 19.71 11.06
N VAL A 95 6.77 19.65 11.60
CA VAL A 95 7.62 18.44 11.53
C VAL A 95 6.94 17.25 12.20
N MET A 96 6.30 17.44 13.35
CA MET A 96 5.54 16.39 14.02
C MET A 96 4.37 15.89 13.17
N LEU A 97 3.59 16.78 12.56
CA LEU A 97 2.50 16.39 11.67
C LEU A 97 3.02 15.67 10.41
N THR A 98 4.18 16.08 9.89
CA THR A 98 4.86 15.39 8.78
C THR A 98 5.27 13.97 9.17
N LEU A 99 5.90 13.79 10.33
CA LEU A 99 6.26 12.46 10.85
C LEU A 99 5.05 11.58 11.15
N ALA A 100 3.97 12.16 11.70
CA ALA A 100 2.72 11.44 11.93
C ALA A 100 2.10 10.96 10.60
N THR A 101 2.17 11.79 9.57
CA THR A 101 1.68 11.44 8.23
C THR A 101 2.55 10.38 7.55
N ASP A 102 3.88 10.47 7.69
CA ASP A 102 4.82 9.45 7.24
C ASP A 102 4.60 8.10 7.94
N ALA A 103 4.35 8.11 9.25
CA ALA A 103 4.00 6.92 10.02
C ALA A 103 2.67 6.31 9.54
N LEU A 104 1.66 7.15 9.25
CA LEU A 104 0.38 6.71 8.68
C LEU A 104 0.57 6.01 7.33
N VAL A 105 1.38 6.58 6.43
CA VAL A 105 1.70 5.97 5.12
C VAL A 105 2.38 4.62 5.32
N THR A 106 3.40 4.57 6.17
CA THR A 106 4.14 3.34 6.47
C THR A 106 3.20 2.26 7.02
N ALA A 107 2.34 2.63 7.98
CA ALA A 107 1.36 1.71 8.57
C ALA A 107 0.33 1.21 7.54
N ALA A 108 -0.15 2.09 6.65
CA ALA A 108 -1.07 1.72 5.58
C ALA A 108 -0.43 0.74 4.59
N LEU A 109 0.82 0.98 4.20
CA LEU A 109 1.59 0.11 3.31
C LEU A 109 1.89 -1.24 3.95
N VAL A 110 2.33 -1.28 5.21
CA VAL A 110 2.53 -2.53 5.97
C VAL A 110 1.23 -3.31 6.06
N ARG A 111 0.11 -2.65 6.43
CA ARG A 111 -1.20 -3.29 6.53
C ARG A 111 -1.70 -3.85 5.20
N SER A 112 -1.41 -3.18 4.08
CA SER A 112 -1.71 -3.66 2.74
C SER A 112 -0.82 -4.86 2.36
N GLY A 113 0.48 -4.76 2.63
CA GLY A 113 1.48 -5.78 2.30
C GLY A 113 1.36 -7.08 3.10
N ARG A 114 0.76 -7.04 4.29
CA ARG A 114 0.48 -8.23 5.12
C ARG A 114 -0.69 -9.08 4.64
N ARG A 115 -1.43 -8.66 3.62
CA ARG A 115 -2.55 -9.44 3.08
C ARG A 115 -2.05 -10.65 2.28
N PRO A 116 -2.81 -11.77 2.23
CA PRO A 116 -2.43 -12.92 1.42
C PRO A 116 -2.15 -12.54 -0.04
N GLY A 117 -1.04 -13.02 -0.59
CA GLY A 117 -0.61 -12.71 -1.97
C GLY A 117 -0.07 -11.29 -2.18
N ARG A 118 0.24 -10.55 -1.11
CA ARG A 118 0.88 -9.23 -1.17
C ARG A 118 2.27 -9.27 -0.53
N SER A 119 3.04 -8.19 -0.74
CA SER A 119 4.42 -8.04 -0.26
C SER A 119 4.58 -6.74 0.53
N LEU A 120 5.53 -6.76 1.47
CA LEU A 120 5.97 -5.58 2.23
C LEU A 120 6.89 -4.64 1.44
N LEU A 121 7.20 -4.96 0.17
CA LEU A 121 8.12 -4.19 -0.67
C LEU A 121 7.74 -2.69 -0.74
N GLY A 122 6.46 -2.35 -0.86
CA GLY A 122 6.03 -0.95 -0.89
C GLY A 122 6.37 -0.19 0.40
N ALA A 123 6.20 -0.83 1.56
CA ALA A 123 6.62 -0.26 2.84
C ALA A 123 8.15 -0.16 2.94
N ALA A 124 8.88 -1.17 2.46
CA ALA A 124 10.34 -1.15 2.45
C ALA A 124 10.89 -0.02 1.56
N LEU A 125 10.34 0.15 0.35
CA LEU A 125 10.71 1.23 -0.57
C LEU A 125 10.40 2.61 0.00
N TRP A 126 9.23 2.78 0.64
CA TRP A 126 8.89 4.02 1.32
C TRP A 126 9.86 4.33 2.47
N THR A 127 10.15 3.32 3.30
CA THR A 127 11.02 3.49 4.46
C THR A 127 12.46 3.77 4.06
N ALA A 128 13.01 3.04 3.08
CA ALA A 128 14.41 3.18 2.67
C ALA A 128 14.64 4.30 1.64
N GLY A 129 13.65 4.61 0.80
CA GLY A 129 13.76 5.61 -0.26
C GLY A 129 13.67 7.05 0.27
N LEU A 130 12.78 7.31 1.23
CA LEU A 130 12.60 8.66 1.78
C LEU A 130 13.89 9.30 2.35
N PRO A 131 14.73 8.61 3.16
CA PRO A 131 15.97 9.20 3.67
C PRO A 131 17.03 9.47 2.60
N LEU A 132 16.90 8.96 1.37
CA LEU A 132 17.79 9.32 0.26
C LEU A 132 17.62 10.78 -0.17
N LEU A 133 16.50 11.41 0.22
CA LEU A 133 16.24 12.84 0.07
C LEU A 133 16.73 13.65 1.28
N LEU A 134 17.52 13.05 2.17
CA LEU A 134 18.04 13.65 3.39
C LEU A 134 16.90 14.14 4.30
N HIS A 135 16.99 15.36 4.84
CA HIS A 135 15.98 15.98 5.71
C HIS A 135 14.89 16.75 4.97
N ILE A 136 15.06 16.99 3.65
CA ILE A 136 14.14 17.81 2.84
C ILE A 136 12.67 17.38 3.01
N PRO A 137 12.31 16.08 2.97
CA PRO A 137 10.92 15.66 3.12
C PRO A 137 10.28 16.06 4.47
N LEU A 138 11.07 16.24 5.53
CA LEU A 138 10.55 16.65 6.84
C LEU A 138 10.19 18.14 6.89
N ALA A 139 10.82 18.95 6.03
CA ALA A 139 10.59 20.38 5.92
C ALA A 139 9.72 20.75 4.71
N ARG A 140 9.11 19.77 4.04
CA ARG A 140 8.18 19.99 2.92
C ARG A 140 6.87 19.29 3.20
N TYR A 141 5.76 19.90 2.81
CA TYR A 141 4.44 19.28 2.97
C TYR A 141 4.15 18.18 1.92
N ASP A 142 5.16 17.81 1.13
CA ASP A 142 5.08 16.78 0.08
C ASP A 142 4.76 15.39 0.66
N VAL A 143 5.11 15.11 1.91
CA VAL A 143 4.75 13.85 2.59
C VAL A 143 3.23 13.75 2.78
N GLN A 144 2.58 14.84 3.18
CA GLN A 144 1.12 14.93 3.35
C GLN A 144 0.41 14.75 2.01
N VAL A 145 0.92 15.40 0.97
CA VAL A 145 0.42 15.25 -0.42
C VAL A 145 0.57 13.81 -0.89
N THR A 146 1.73 13.20 -0.64
CA THR A 146 2.00 11.81 -1.01
C THR A 146 1.13 10.83 -0.24
N ALA A 147 0.81 11.12 1.02
CA ALA A 147 -0.13 10.32 1.78
C ALA A 147 -1.51 10.24 1.12
N LEU A 148 -2.03 11.37 0.61
CA LEU A 148 -3.30 11.39 -0.14
C LEU A 148 -3.22 10.52 -1.39
N ALA A 149 -2.11 10.56 -2.13
CA ALA A 149 -1.87 9.72 -3.29
C ALA A 149 -1.81 8.23 -2.94
N VAL A 150 -1.01 7.86 -1.93
CA VAL A 150 -0.86 6.45 -1.48
C VAL A 150 -2.19 5.91 -0.97
N LEU A 151 -2.88 6.65 -0.11
CA LEU A 151 -4.17 6.25 0.44
C LEU A 151 -5.23 6.14 -0.66
N SER A 152 -5.20 7.03 -1.66
CA SER A 152 -6.07 6.94 -2.84
C SER A 152 -5.87 5.59 -3.56
N LEU A 153 -4.63 5.26 -3.92
CA LEU A 153 -4.31 4.00 -4.61
C LEU A 153 -4.70 2.76 -3.79
N LEU A 154 -4.44 2.78 -2.49
CA LEU A 154 -4.83 1.70 -1.58
C LEU A 154 -6.36 1.57 -1.45
N ALA A 155 -7.09 2.69 -1.49
CA ALA A 155 -8.54 2.73 -1.39
C ALA A 155 -9.24 2.24 -2.67
N LEU A 156 -8.66 2.48 -3.86
CA LEU A 156 -9.24 2.05 -5.14
C LEU A 156 -9.59 0.56 -5.19
N GLY A 157 -8.76 -0.30 -4.57
CA GLY A 157 -8.99 -1.74 -4.52
C GLY A 157 -10.21 -2.17 -3.70
N ARG A 158 -10.80 -1.26 -2.89
CA ARG A 158 -11.99 -1.53 -2.06
C ARG A 158 -13.17 -0.63 -2.42
N SER A 159 -12.91 0.64 -2.70
CA SER A 159 -13.90 1.66 -3.03
C SER A 159 -13.30 2.65 -4.02
N PRO A 160 -13.65 2.55 -5.32
CA PRO A 160 -13.21 3.51 -6.32
C PRO A 160 -13.60 4.96 -5.97
N ARG A 161 -14.76 5.15 -5.31
CA ARG A 161 -15.21 6.47 -4.85
C ARG A 161 -14.29 7.06 -3.79
N ALA A 162 -13.92 6.28 -2.78
CA ALA A 162 -13.01 6.75 -1.73
C ALA A 162 -11.61 7.08 -2.29
N GLY A 163 -11.11 6.25 -3.22
CA GLY A 163 -9.87 6.55 -3.94
C GLY A 163 -9.96 7.85 -4.74
N GLY A 164 -11.04 8.03 -5.52
CA GLY A 164 -11.28 9.27 -6.26
C GLY A 164 -11.36 10.51 -5.39
N VAL A 165 -12.06 10.44 -4.25
CA VAL A 165 -12.14 11.56 -3.29
C VAL A 165 -10.77 11.90 -2.73
N LEU A 166 -9.97 10.92 -2.32
CA LEU A 166 -8.61 11.15 -1.82
C LEU A 166 -7.70 11.75 -2.90
N ALA A 167 -7.82 11.31 -4.15
CA ALA A 167 -7.09 11.91 -5.27
C ALA A 167 -7.52 13.36 -5.54
N ALA A 168 -8.82 13.66 -5.47
CA ALA A 168 -9.36 15.01 -5.64
C ALA A 168 -8.93 15.95 -4.50
N LEU A 169 -8.98 15.49 -3.24
CA LEU A 169 -8.43 16.22 -2.10
C LEU A 169 -6.93 16.44 -2.29
N GLY A 170 -6.19 15.42 -2.74
CA GLY A 170 -4.78 15.53 -3.12
C GLY A 170 -4.56 16.63 -4.14
N ALA A 171 -5.35 16.65 -5.22
CA ALA A 171 -5.28 17.63 -6.29
C ALA A 171 -5.52 19.08 -5.81
N LEU A 172 -6.44 19.25 -4.84
CA LEU A 172 -6.71 20.54 -4.20
C LEU A 172 -5.53 20.99 -3.32
N VAL A 173 -4.74 20.08 -2.77
CA VAL A 173 -3.52 20.43 -2.03
C VAL A 173 -2.37 20.72 -2.99
N LYS A 174 -2.18 19.86 -3.98
CA LYS A 174 -1.14 19.97 -5.02
C LYS A 174 -1.62 19.18 -6.22
N VAL A 175 -1.43 19.64 -7.45
CA VAL A 175 -2.12 19.03 -8.61
C VAL A 175 -1.75 17.55 -8.88
N TRP A 176 -0.51 17.15 -8.60
CA TRP A 176 0.04 15.87 -9.07
C TRP A 176 -0.61 14.58 -8.53
N PRO A 177 -1.18 14.46 -7.30
CA PRO A 177 -1.84 13.25 -6.82
C PRO A 177 -3.01 12.82 -7.69
N ALA A 178 -3.65 13.70 -8.47
CA ALA A 178 -4.66 13.29 -9.45
C ALA A 178 -4.08 12.37 -10.53
N LEU A 179 -2.80 12.58 -10.90
CA LEU A 179 -2.13 11.86 -11.97
C LEU A 179 -1.90 10.38 -11.62
N VAL A 180 -1.87 10.01 -10.34
CA VAL A 180 -1.70 8.61 -9.94
C VAL A 180 -2.86 7.73 -10.41
N LEU A 181 -4.03 8.33 -10.66
CA LEU A 181 -5.18 7.61 -11.21
C LEU A 181 -5.00 7.23 -12.68
N LEU A 182 -4.16 7.93 -13.43
CA LEU A 182 -3.91 7.63 -14.85
C LEU A 182 -3.26 6.25 -15.05
N GLY A 183 -2.45 5.81 -14.09
CA GLY A 183 -1.82 4.49 -14.10
C GLY A 183 -2.73 3.36 -13.63
N THR A 184 -3.98 3.65 -13.26
CA THR A 184 -4.90 2.65 -12.71
C THR A 184 -5.79 2.06 -13.81
N PRO A 185 -6.07 0.74 -13.79
CA PRO A 185 -6.99 0.14 -14.75
C PRO A 185 -8.33 0.86 -14.69
N ARG A 186 -8.80 1.39 -15.83
CA ARG A 186 -10.13 1.99 -15.90
C ARG A 186 -11.14 0.95 -15.46
N GLY A 187 -11.91 1.27 -14.42
CA GLY A 187 -12.93 0.40 -13.88
C GLY A 187 -13.85 -0.02 -15.01
N GLY A 188 -13.70 -1.26 -15.48
CA GLY A 188 -14.69 -1.89 -16.31
C GLY A 188 -16.01 -1.69 -15.59
N ARG A 189 -16.94 -0.97 -16.24
CA ARG A 189 -18.33 -0.95 -15.80
C ARG A 189 -18.66 -2.38 -15.44
N ARG A 190 -19.25 -2.56 -14.28
CA ARG A 190 -19.82 -3.82 -13.81
C ARG A 190 -20.84 -4.26 -14.87
N ALA A 191 -20.36 -4.84 -15.97
CA ALA A 191 -21.16 -5.47 -16.99
C ALA A 191 -21.82 -6.64 -16.27
N GLY A 192 -23.14 -6.62 -16.34
CA GLY A 192 -24.03 -7.26 -15.39
C GLY A 192 -23.63 -8.68 -15.05
N ARG A 193 -23.69 -8.95 -13.75
CA ARG A 193 -24.29 -10.18 -13.29
C ARG A 193 -25.75 -10.16 -13.80
N GLY A 194 -25.97 -10.72 -14.98
CA GLY A 194 -27.25 -10.73 -15.68
C GLY A 194 -27.16 -11.56 -16.94
N GLY A 195 -27.74 -12.76 -16.90
CA GLY A 195 -27.86 -13.63 -18.06
C GLY A 195 -27.25 -15.00 -17.85
N GLY A 196 -27.84 -15.79 -16.94
CA GLY A 196 -27.85 -17.22 -17.17
C GLY A 196 -28.47 -17.48 -18.55
N ARG A 197 -27.77 -18.22 -19.39
CA ARG A 197 -28.35 -18.87 -20.54
C ARG A 197 -27.71 -20.26 -20.64
N PRO A 198 -28.36 -21.34 -20.16
CA PRO A 198 -27.98 -22.66 -20.59
C PRO A 198 -28.22 -22.73 -22.11
N ALA A 199 -27.22 -23.20 -22.85
CA ALA A 199 -27.38 -23.49 -24.26
C ALA A 199 -28.50 -24.54 -24.43
N PRO A 200 -29.43 -24.37 -25.39
CA PRO A 200 -30.40 -25.40 -25.70
C PRO A 200 -29.66 -26.63 -26.23
N GLY A 201 -30.07 -27.79 -25.73
CA GLY A 201 -29.38 -29.05 -25.94
C GLY A 201 -29.28 -29.47 -27.42
N SER A 202 -28.22 -30.20 -27.70
CA SER A 202 -28.21 -31.23 -28.72
C SER A 202 -27.77 -32.55 -28.08
N PRO A 203 -28.28 -33.70 -28.55
CA PRO A 203 -28.47 -34.88 -27.74
C PRO A 203 -27.16 -35.58 -27.36
N ARG A 204 -27.12 -36.05 -26.11
CA ARG A 204 -26.11 -36.99 -25.61
C ARG A 204 -26.21 -38.28 -26.42
N SER A 205 -25.15 -38.64 -27.11
CA SER A 205 -24.87 -40.04 -27.47
C SER A 205 -24.24 -40.71 -26.25
N PRO A 206 -24.85 -41.76 -25.67
CA PRO A 206 -24.21 -42.54 -24.62
C PRO A 206 -23.40 -43.67 -25.26
N SER A 207 -22.10 -43.49 -25.45
CA SER A 207 -21.18 -44.61 -25.59
C SER A 207 -20.76 -45.08 -24.20
N SER A 208 -21.64 -45.86 -23.56
CA SER A 208 -21.29 -46.69 -22.41
C SER A 208 -20.34 -47.82 -22.85
N PRO A 209 -19.32 -48.16 -22.03
CA PRO A 209 -18.46 -49.31 -22.29
C PRO A 209 -19.24 -50.62 -22.11
N CYS A 210 -19.01 -51.56 -23.03
CA CYS A 210 -19.47 -52.95 -22.98
C CYS A 210 -19.33 -53.54 -21.57
N ARG A 211 -20.47 -53.77 -20.93
CA ARG A 211 -20.61 -54.66 -19.79
C ARG A 211 -21.67 -55.70 -20.16
N SER A 212 -21.26 -56.73 -20.90
CA SER A 212 -22.04 -57.94 -21.04
C SER A 212 -21.71 -58.89 -19.89
N SER A 213 -22.77 -59.28 -19.20
CA SER A 213 -22.86 -60.25 -18.13
C SER A 213 -22.55 -61.66 -18.62
N ILE A 214 -21.74 -62.41 -17.86
CA ILE A 214 -21.95 -63.85 -17.68
C ILE A 214 -21.94 -64.11 -16.17
N ARG A 215 -23.13 -64.32 -15.61
CA ARG A 215 -23.30 -65.04 -14.35
C ARG A 215 -23.21 -66.53 -14.69
N CYS A 216 -22.26 -67.24 -14.09
CA CYS A 216 -22.29 -68.69 -14.03
C CYS A 216 -23.28 -69.13 -12.94
N PRO A 217 -24.26 -70.00 -13.25
CA PRO A 217 -24.96 -70.77 -12.24
C PRO A 217 -24.22 -72.11 -12.03
N PHE A 218 -24.16 -72.58 -10.78
CA PHE A 218 -23.99 -73.99 -10.42
C PHE A 218 -22.66 -74.72 -10.78
N CYS A 219 -21.73 -74.76 -9.81
CA CYS A 219 -20.85 -75.88 -9.43
C CYS A 219 -19.80 -75.32 -8.43
N GLY A 220 -19.59 -75.78 -7.20
CA GLY A 220 -20.07 -76.99 -6.55
C GLY A 220 -19.04 -78.11 -6.46
N SER A 221 -17.73 -77.87 -6.27
CA SER A 221 -16.85 -78.82 -5.54
C SER A 221 -15.41 -78.32 -5.35
N ARG A 222 -14.86 -78.72 -4.21
CA ARG A 222 -13.44 -78.66 -3.80
C ARG A 222 -12.52 -79.37 -4.79
N ALA A 223 -11.29 -78.86 -4.90
CA ALA A 223 -10.10 -79.68 -5.13
C ALA A 223 -8.86 -78.94 -4.59
N ASP A 224 -8.28 -79.51 -3.55
CA ASP A 224 -6.90 -79.27 -3.11
C ASP A 224 -5.91 -79.88 -4.11
N ALA A 225 -4.72 -79.27 -4.21
CA ALA A 225 -3.39 -79.90 -4.35
C ALA A 225 -2.47 -79.10 -5.27
N GLY A 226 -1.25 -78.78 -4.81
CA GLY A 226 -0.21 -78.30 -5.72
C GLY A 226 0.97 -77.58 -5.10
N CYS A 227 1.63 -78.19 -4.12
CA CYS A 227 2.94 -77.77 -3.63
C CYS A 227 4.01 -77.83 -4.74
N ARG A 228 4.74 -76.74 -5.03
CA ARG A 228 6.18 -76.85 -5.37
C ARG A 228 6.93 -75.52 -5.26
N SER A 229 8.05 -75.62 -4.55
CA SER A 229 9.14 -74.66 -4.44
C SER A 229 9.99 -74.60 -5.71
N SER A 230 10.63 -73.46 -5.98
CA SER A 230 12.10 -73.33 -6.07
C SER A 230 12.54 -72.13 -6.93
N ARG A 231 13.48 -71.35 -6.34
CA ARG A 231 14.57 -70.55 -6.97
C ARG A 231 14.11 -69.36 -7.85
N SER A 232 14.70 -68.18 -7.80
CA SER A 232 16.06 -67.79 -7.41
C SER A 232 16.11 -66.26 -7.26
N ALA A 233 16.77 -65.80 -6.20
CA ALA A 233 17.34 -64.47 -6.14
C ALA A 233 18.61 -64.44 -7.01
N VAL A 234 18.75 -63.42 -7.87
CA VAL A 234 20.05 -62.95 -8.35
C VAL A 234 20.06 -61.44 -8.16
N ARG A 235 20.84 -61.00 -7.18
CA ARG A 235 21.44 -59.67 -7.12
C ARG A 235 22.57 -59.61 -8.15
N ARG A 236 22.65 -58.52 -8.91
CA ARG A 236 23.80 -57.61 -8.92
C ARG A 236 23.27 -56.20 -9.20
#